data_AF-A0A510TE98-F1
#
_entry.id   AF-A0A510TE98-F1
#
_cell.length_a   1.000
_cell.length_b   1.000
_cell.length_c   1.000
_cell.angle_alpha   90.00
_cell.angle_beta   90.00
_cell.angle_gamma   90.00
#
_symmetry.space_group_name_H-M   'P 1'
#
loop_
_entity.id
_entity.type
_entity.pdbx_description
1 polymer ?
#
loop_
_entity_poly.entity_id
_entity_poly.type
_entity_poly.pdbx_seq_one_letter_code
_entity_poly.pdbx_strand_id
1 'polypeptide(L)'
;MTREDTTGTAGTAPALWPTVDELWSRLEATSRHPGPEGVLLRILKLSEEVGEVAEAVLGTTGQNPRKGITHTWDDVQSELCDVAITALVALRTLTPDALGVFERHLTRLRERPLEPPV
;
A
#
# COMPACT_ATOMS: atom_id res chain seq x y z
N MET A 1 -18.26 24.51 -40.72
CA MET A 1 -18.23 24.64 -39.25
C MET A 1 -18.40 23.25 -38.66
N THR A 2 -17.33 22.46 -38.74
CA THR A 2 -17.25 21.09 -38.23
C THR A 2 -17.05 21.17 -36.72
N ARG A 3 -17.97 20.55 -35.98
CA ARG A 3 -17.90 20.40 -34.53
C ARG A 3 -16.91 19.27 -34.28
N GLU A 4 -15.75 19.60 -33.74
CA GLU A 4 -14.81 18.59 -33.24
C GLU A 4 -15.40 18.01 -31.96
N ASP A 5 -15.83 16.75 -32.02
CA ASP A 5 -16.14 15.95 -30.85
C ASP A 5 -14.85 15.80 -30.03
N THR A 6 -14.80 16.52 -28.92
CA THR A 6 -13.76 16.39 -27.92
C THR A 6 -14.04 15.11 -27.13
N THR A 7 -13.58 13.97 -27.64
CA THR A 7 -13.53 12.73 -26.86
C THR A 7 -12.52 12.92 -25.74
N GLY A 8 -13.00 13.35 -24.57
CA GLY A 8 -12.22 13.35 -23.34
C GLY A 8 -11.77 11.94 -23.04
N THR A 9 -10.46 11.75 -22.91
CA THR A 9 -9.85 10.50 -22.45
C THR A 9 -10.32 10.23 -21.02
N ALA A 10 -11.34 9.40 -20.86
CA ALA A 10 -11.70 8.86 -19.56
C ALA A 10 -10.50 8.02 -19.08
N GLY A 11 -9.74 8.53 -18.11
CA GLY A 11 -8.58 7.85 -17.56
C GLY A 11 -8.99 6.51 -16.95
N THR A 12 -8.42 5.41 -17.45
CA THR A 12 -8.58 4.08 -16.85
C THR A 12 -8.02 4.10 -15.43
N ALA A 13 -8.76 3.52 -14.48
CA ALA A 13 -8.29 3.37 -13.10
C ALA A 13 -6.93 2.65 -13.07
N PRO A 14 -5.99 3.06 -12.20
CA PRO A 14 -4.69 2.42 -12.12
C PRO A 14 -4.84 0.94 -11.75
N ALA A 15 -4.19 0.07 -12.51
CA ALA A 15 -4.11 -1.34 -12.20
C ALA A 15 -3.08 -1.56 -11.08
N LEU A 16 -3.48 -2.24 -10.00
CA LEU A 16 -2.67 -2.38 -8.77
C LEU A 16 -1.23 -2.79 -9.03
N TRP A 17 -1.01 -3.92 -9.71
CA TRP A 17 0.34 -4.46 -9.90
C TRP A 17 1.23 -3.63 -10.83
N PRO A 18 0.74 -3.17 -11.99
CA PRO A 18 1.47 -2.17 -12.78
C PRO A 18 1.86 -0.93 -11.98
N THR A 19 0.98 -0.43 -11.09
CA THR A 19 1.30 0.70 -10.21
C THR A 19 2.35 0.34 -9.16
N VAL A 20 2.27 -0.84 -8.53
CA VAL A 20 3.29 -1.31 -7.58
C VAL A 20 4.65 -1.45 -8.26
N ASP A 21 4.70 -1.99 -9.48
CA ASP A 21 5.94 -2.10 -10.26
C ASP A 21 6.53 -0.73 -10.62
N GLU A 22 5.68 0.25 -10.97
CA GLU A 22 6.11 1.62 -11.23
C GLU A 22 6.71 2.25 -9.96
N LEU A 23 6.01 2.16 -8.83
CA LEU A 23 6.48 2.68 -7.54
C LEU A 23 7.81 2.04 -7.15
N TRP A 24 7.90 0.72 -7.22
CA TRP A 24 9.14 -0.03 -6.98
C TRP A 24 10.26 0.46 -7.90
N SER A 25 10.01 0.61 -9.21
CA SER A 25 11.02 1.06 -10.17
C SER A 25 11.56 2.46 -9.85
N ARG A 26 10.69 3.41 -9.50
CA ARG A 26 11.08 4.79 -9.11
C ARG A 26 11.92 4.81 -7.84
N LEU A 27 11.55 3.93 -6.90
CA LEU A 27 12.25 3.74 -5.65
C LEU A 27 13.63 3.10 -5.82
N GLU A 28 13.78 2.09 -6.68
CA GLU A 28 15.08 1.49 -7.00
C GLU A 28 15.98 2.48 -7.75
N ALA A 29 15.42 3.29 -8.66
CA ALA A 29 16.19 4.30 -9.40
C ALA A 29 16.81 5.37 -8.49
N THR A 30 16.30 5.55 -7.27
CA THR A 30 16.80 6.53 -6.29
C THR A 30 17.50 5.87 -5.09
N SER A 31 17.51 4.55 -5.02
CA SER A 31 18.09 3.81 -3.91
C SER A 31 19.61 3.92 -3.89
N ARG A 32 20.17 4.21 -2.71
CA ARG A 32 21.62 4.17 -2.47
C ARG A 32 22.09 2.80 -1.96
N HIS A 33 21.15 1.90 -1.65
CA HIS A 33 21.39 0.64 -0.94
C HIS A 33 20.78 -0.53 -1.73
N PRO A 34 21.50 -1.10 -2.71
CA PRO A 34 21.02 -2.24 -3.47
C PRO A 34 21.08 -3.54 -2.64
N GLY A 35 20.28 -4.54 -3.04
CA GLY A 35 20.36 -5.88 -2.46
C GLY A 35 19.73 -5.99 -1.06
N PRO A 36 20.28 -6.83 -0.14
CA PRO A 36 19.65 -7.14 1.14
C PRO A 36 19.37 -5.93 2.05
N GLU A 37 20.18 -4.88 1.96
CA GLU A 37 19.99 -3.65 2.74
C GLU A 37 18.73 -2.89 2.28
N GLY A 38 18.51 -2.80 0.97
CA GLY A 38 17.31 -2.20 0.40
C GLY A 38 16.03 -2.92 0.86
N VAL A 39 16.06 -4.24 0.92
CA VAL A 39 14.96 -5.05 1.49
C VAL A 39 14.71 -4.69 2.96
N LEU A 40 15.76 -4.64 3.79
CA LEU A 40 15.63 -4.30 5.21
C LEU A 40 14.98 -2.93 5.39
N LEU A 41 15.41 -1.93 4.62
CA LEU A 41 14.86 -0.57 4.69
C LEU A 41 13.37 -0.56 4.30
N ARG A 42 12.94 -1.35 3.30
CA ARG A 42 11.52 -1.48 2.93
C ARG A 42 10.69 -2.11 4.03
N ILE A 43 11.23 -3.13 4.70
CA ILE A 43 10.56 -3.76 5.84
C ILE A 43 10.47 -2.79 7.03
N LEU A 44 11.51 -1.99 7.28
CA LEU A 44 11.48 -0.98 8.34
C LEU A 44 10.43 0.11 8.08
N LYS A 45 10.25 0.53 6.81
CA LYS A 45 9.22 1.51 6.42
C LYS A 45 7.82 1.09 6.86
N LEU A 46 7.50 -0.21 6.88
CA LEU A 46 6.22 -0.70 7.40
C LEU A 46 5.93 -0.27 8.84
N SER A 47 6.95 -0.18 9.69
CA SER A 47 6.77 0.26 11.08
C SER A 47 6.41 1.74 11.16
N GLU A 48 6.90 2.54 10.22
CA GLU A 48 6.58 3.97 10.11
C GLU A 48 5.11 4.15 9.71
N GLU A 49 4.67 3.50 8.62
CA GLU A 49 3.29 3.56 8.13
C GLU A 49 2.28 3.07 9.18
N VAL A 50 2.60 2.00 9.92
CA VAL A 50 1.75 1.52 11.02
C VAL A 50 1.69 2.53 12.17
N GLY A 51 2.77 3.28 12.40
CA GLY A 51 2.80 4.39 13.35
C GLY A 51 1.88 5.54 12.92
N GLU A 52 1.86 5.86 11.63
CA GLU A 52 0.99 6.88 11.05
C GLU A 52 -0.49 6.49 11.13
N VAL A 53 -0.84 5.22 10.87
CA VAL A 53 -2.19 4.69 11.16
C VAL A 53 -2.57 4.91 12.62
N ALA A 54 -1.65 4.62 13.56
CA ALA A 54 -1.92 4.81 14.98
C ALA A 54 -2.12 6.29 15.32
N GLU A 55 -1.32 7.19 14.75
CA GLU A 55 -1.49 8.64 14.91
C GLU A 55 -2.83 9.13 14.35
N ALA A 56 -3.23 8.66 13.16
CA ALA A 56 -4.51 8.99 12.54
C ALA A 56 -5.70 8.51 13.40
N VAL A 57 -5.65 7.30 13.95
CA VAL A 57 -6.68 6.77 14.85
C VAL A 57 -6.76 7.60 16.14
N LEU A 58 -5.64 7.91 16.77
CA LEU A 58 -5.61 8.72 18.00
C LEU A 58 -6.14 10.14 17.74
N GLY A 59 -5.79 10.72 16.60
CA GLY A 59 -6.30 12.01 16.17
C GLY A 59 -7.78 12.00 15.81
N THR A 60 -8.30 10.91 15.25
CA THR A 60 -9.73 10.77 14.91
C THR A 60 -10.59 10.55 16.15
N THR A 61 -10.08 9.76 17.11
CA THR A 61 -10.78 9.43 18.36
C THR A 61 -10.59 10.47 19.46
N GLY A 62 -9.80 11.53 19.20
CA GLY A 62 -9.54 12.61 20.14
C GLY A 62 -8.78 12.19 21.39
N GLN A 63 -8.08 11.06 21.36
CA GLN A 63 -7.41 10.48 22.54
C GLN A 63 -6.13 11.23 22.95
N ASN A 64 -5.69 12.22 22.17
CA ASN A 64 -4.63 13.13 22.57
C ASN A 64 -5.21 14.37 23.30
N PRO A 65 -5.11 14.45 24.64
CA PRO A 65 -5.77 15.52 25.41
C PRO A 65 -5.23 16.92 25.09
N ARG A 66 -4.04 17.02 24.46
CA ARG A 66 -3.42 18.30 24.10
C ARG A 66 -3.85 18.81 22.73
N LYS A 67 -4.42 17.96 21.87
CA LYS A 67 -4.73 18.29 20.47
C LYS A 67 -6.22 18.15 20.12
N GLY A 68 -7.00 17.39 20.88
CA GLY A 68 -8.40 17.13 20.53
C GLY A 68 -8.52 16.26 19.27
N ILE A 69 -9.60 16.44 18.51
CA ILE A 69 -9.80 15.74 17.22
C ILE A 69 -9.02 16.47 16.13
N THR A 70 -8.07 15.78 15.50
CA THR A 70 -7.19 16.34 14.45
C THR A 70 -7.28 15.64 13.11
N HIS A 71 -7.85 14.45 13.09
CA HIS A 71 -7.96 13.60 11.90
C HIS A 71 -9.40 13.12 11.73
N THR A 72 -9.65 12.52 10.58
CA THR A 72 -10.89 11.90 10.17
C THR A 72 -10.67 10.41 9.92
N TRP A 73 -11.76 9.65 9.83
CA TRP A 73 -11.68 8.25 9.41
C TRP A 73 -11.20 8.08 7.95
N ASP A 74 -11.25 9.13 7.13
CA ASP A 74 -10.68 9.11 5.78
C ASP A 74 -9.15 9.18 5.82
N ASP A 75 -8.58 9.89 6.80
CA ASP A 75 -7.13 9.88 7.04
C ASP A 75 -6.70 8.46 7.45
N VAL A 76 -7.42 7.81 8.38
CA VAL A 76 -7.14 6.41 8.76
C VAL A 76 -7.20 5.46 7.57
N GLN A 77 -8.17 5.62 6.66
CA GLN A 77 -8.26 4.82 5.44
C GLN A 77 -7.06 5.04 4.52
N SER A 78 -6.58 6.28 4.43
CA SER A 78 -5.42 6.64 3.61
C SER A 78 -4.15 5.99 4.16
N GLU A 79 -3.90 6.11 5.47
CA GLU A 79 -2.74 5.49 6.12
C GLU A 79 -2.76 3.95 6.01
N LEU A 80 -3.95 3.33 6.07
CA LEU A 80 -4.09 1.89 5.84
C LEU A 80 -3.73 1.50 4.40
N CYS A 81 -4.06 2.35 3.42
CA CYS A 81 -3.64 2.14 2.03
C CYS A 81 -2.12 2.24 1.91
N ASP A 82 -1.48 3.19 2.60
CA ASP A 82 -0.03 3.37 2.56
C ASP A 82 0.71 2.18 3.18
N VAL A 83 0.21 1.61 4.28
CA VAL A 83 0.69 0.31 4.81
C VAL A 83 0.59 -0.79 3.76
N ALA A 84 -0.57 -0.94 3.10
CA ALA A 84 -0.80 -1.99 2.13
C ALA A 84 0.13 -1.85 0.91
N ILE A 85 0.27 -0.63 0.37
CA ILE A 85 1.13 -0.33 -0.77
C ILE A 85 2.60 -0.57 -0.39
N THR A 86 3.03 -0.10 0.77
CA THR A 86 4.40 -0.31 1.28
C THR A 86 4.71 -1.80 1.43
N ALA A 87 3.76 -2.62 1.90
CA ALA A 87 3.92 -4.07 1.99
C ALA A 87 4.06 -4.73 0.60
N LEU A 88 3.26 -4.31 -0.38
CA LEU A 88 3.33 -4.82 -1.74
C LEU A 88 4.65 -4.44 -2.43
N VAL A 89 5.12 -3.21 -2.23
CA VAL A 89 6.43 -2.76 -2.73
C VAL A 89 7.56 -3.54 -2.06
N ALA A 90 7.50 -3.76 -0.75
CA ALA A 90 8.50 -4.58 -0.03
C ALA A 90 8.53 -6.02 -0.56
N LEU A 91 7.36 -6.62 -0.83
CA LEU A 91 7.26 -7.94 -1.48
C LEU A 91 7.90 -7.92 -2.87
N ARG A 92 7.69 -6.86 -3.65
CA ARG A 92 8.30 -6.69 -4.97
C ARG A 92 9.82 -6.48 -4.94
N THR A 93 10.34 -5.86 -3.88
CA THR A 93 11.79 -5.80 -3.63
C THR A 93 12.37 -7.17 -3.28
N LEU A 94 11.62 -8.01 -2.55
CA LEU A 94 12.05 -9.37 -2.18
C LEU A 94 12.05 -10.35 -3.35
N THR A 95 11.10 -10.21 -4.28
CA THR A 95 10.96 -11.13 -5.42
C THR A 95 10.37 -10.44 -6.65
N PRO A 96 10.85 -10.76 -7.86
CA PRO A 96 10.21 -10.31 -9.09
C PRO A 96 8.83 -10.94 -9.34
N ASP A 97 8.53 -12.12 -8.77
CA ASP A 97 7.21 -12.79 -8.85
C ASP A 97 6.28 -12.39 -7.70
N ALA A 98 6.21 -11.09 -7.38
CA ALA A 98 5.40 -10.62 -6.25
C ALA A 98 3.90 -10.88 -6.45
N LEU A 99 3.39 -10.67 -7.67
CA LEU A 99 2.02 -10.99 -8.06
C LEU A 99 1.69 -12.46 -7.79
N GLY A 100 2.50 -13.39 -8.33
CA GLY A 100 2.25 -14.81 -8.16
C GLY A 100 2.34 -15.25 -6.70
N VAL A 101 3.29 -14.71 -5.93
CA VAL A 101 3.38 -14.99 -4.48
C VAL A 101 2.12 -14.54 -3.75
N PHE A 102 1.65 -13.33 -4.03
CA PHE A 102 0.46 -12.77 -3.41
C PHE A 102 -0.80 -13.55 -3.78
N GLU A 103 -1.02 -13.86 -5.06
CA GLU A 103 -2.18 -14.63 -5.54
C GLU A 103 -2.21 -16.04 -4.95
N ARG A 104 -1.07 -16.73 -4.90
CA ARG A 104 -0.96 -18.04 -4.23
C ARG A 104 -1.30 -17.94 -2.76
N HIS A 105 -0.86 -16.88 -2.07
CA HIS A 105 -1.19 -16.68 -0.67
C HIS A 105 -2.69 -16.38 -0.47
N LEU A 106 -3.28 -15.52 -1.29
CA LEU A 106 -4.71 -15.21 -1.29
C LEU A 106 -5.57 -16.45 -1.55
N THR A 107 -5.20 -17.27 -2.52
CA THR A 107 -5.92 -18.52 -2.84
C THR A 107 -5.95 -19.44 -1.63
N ARG A 108 -4.80 -19.63 -0.95
CA ARG A 108 -4.74 -20.43 0.29
C ARG A 108 -5.60 -19.86 1.42
N LEU A 109 -5.65 -18.53 1.58
CA LEU A 109 -6.51 -17.90 2.59
C LEU A 109 -7.99 -18.08 2.28
N ARG A 110 -8.38 -17.98 1.01
CA ARG A 110 -9.76 -18.19 0.55
C ARG A 110 -10.21 -19.64 0.72
N GLU A 111 -9.32 -20.60 0.52
CA GLU A 111 -9.58 -22.03 0.68
C GLU A 111 -9.54 -22.48 2.14
N ARG A 112 -9.04 -21.64 3.06
CA ARG A 112 -8.94 -21.97 4.48
C ARG A 112 -10.34 -22.00 5.10
N PRO A 113 -10.76 -23.13 5.72
CA PRO A 113 -12.01 -23.18 6.48
C PRO A 113 -12.03 -22.12 7.57
N LEU A 114 -13.20 -21.50 7.79
CA LEU A 114 -13.40 -20.47 8.82
C LEU A 114 -13.51 -21.05 10.25
N GLU A 115 -13.70 -22.36 10.37
CA GLU A 115 -13.80 -23.08 11.64
C GLU A 115 -12.59 -24.00 11.85
N PRO A 116 -12.12 -24.19 13.10
CA PRO A 116 -11.10 -25.19 13.40
C PRO A 116 -11.59 -26.61 13.07
N PRO A 117 -10.71 -27.53 12.67
CA PRO A 117 -11.10 -28.94 12.54
C PRO A 117 -11.61 -29.47 13.90
N VAL A 118 -12.75 -30.15 13.86
CA VAL A 118 -13.43 -30.78 15.01
C VAL A 118 -12.60 -31.94 15.56
#